data_AF-A0A3Q2T7F4-F1
#
_entry.id   AF-A0A3Q2T7F4-F1
#
_cell.length_a   1.000
_cell.length_b   1.000
_cell.length_c   1.000
_cell.angle_alpha   90.00
_cell.angle_beta   90.00
_cell.angle_gamma   90.00
#
_symmetry.space_group_name_H-M   'P 1'
#
loop_
_entity.id
_entity.type
_entity.pdbx_description
1 polymer ?
#
loop_
_entity_poly.entity_id
_entity_poly.type
_entity_poly.pdbx_seq_one_letter_code
_entity_poly.pdbx_strand_id
1 'polypeptide(L)'
;TYPRYLTLQIMSLIQPKSAFVSKESVQKEVKATLSQKATLSCEVADAKTEVKWYKDGKVLTSSKTVHVESKGKSRQLVIDSVERKDAGEYMCEAGTEKLAFKIHVAVGRNT
;
A
#
# COMPACT_ATOMS: atom_id res chain seq x y z
N THR A 1 20.63 37.85 -17.10
CA THR A 1 19.21 37.54 -17.35
C THR A 1 19.11 36.10 -17.81
N TYR A 2 18.71 35.18 -16.92
CA TYR A 2 18.52 33.78 -17.31
C TYR A 2 17.27 33.67 -18.21
N PRO A 3 17.32 32.93 -19.34
CA PRO A 3 16.19 32.84 -20.25
C PRO A 3 15.03 32.09 -19.58
N ARG A 4 13.83 32.66 -19.70
CA ARG A 4 12.56 32.15 -19.12
C ARG A 4 12.29 30.67 -19.47
N TYR A 5 12.82 30.21 -20.61
CA TYR A 5 12.73 28.83 -21.08
C TYR A 5 13.60 27.85 -20.27
N LEU A 6 14.76 28.27 -19.78
CA LEU A 6 15.64 27.42 -18.99
C LEU A 6 14.97 27.05 -17.66
N THR A 7 14.27 28.00 -17.03
CA THR A 7 13.49 27.75 -15.81
C THR A 7 12.37 26.73 -16.06
N LEU A 8 11.64 26.85 -17.17
CA LEU A 8 10.56 25.91 -17.53
C LEU A 8 11.09 24.50 -17.81
N GLN A 9 12.23 24.40 -18.52
CA GLN A 9 12.87 23.12 -18.83
C GLN A 9 13.43 22.45 -17.56
N ILE A 10 13.91 23.24 -16.59
CA ILE A 10 14.31 22.74 -15.26
C ILE A 10 13.11 22.27 -14.43
N MET A 11 11.98 22.97 -14.43
CA MET A 11 10.78 22.55 -13.68
C MET A 11 10.18 21.23 -14.21
N SER A 12 10.32 20.96 -15.51
CA SER A 12 9.92 19.67 -16.13
C SER A 12 10.78 18.48 -15.67
N LEU A 13 12.04 18.73 -15.28
CA LEU A 13 12.95 17.71 -14.75
C LEU A 13 12.69 17.39 -13.27
N ILE A 14 11.98 18.26 -12.56
CA ILE A 14 11.57 18.08 -11.17
C ILE A 14 10.15 17.52 -11.16
N GLN A 15 9.93 16.39 -11.83
CA GLN A 15 8.69 15.64 -11.60
C GLN A 15 8.64 15.29 -10.11
N PRO A 16 7.49 15.42 -9.42
CA PRO A 16 7.41 14.93 -8.06
C PRO A 16 7.70 13.44 -8.14
N LYS A 17 8.84 13.03 -7.56
CA LYS A 17 9.24 11.63 -7.46
C LYS A 17 8.23 10.97 -6.51
N SER A 18 7.12 10.54 -7.07
CA SER A 18 6.07 9.81 -6.38
C SER A 18 6.68 8.53 -5.81
N ALA A 19 6.39 8.25 -4.54
CA ALA A 19 6.88 7.04 -3.90
C ALA A 19 6.14 5.81 -4.43
N PHE A 20 4.85 5.96 -4.77
CA PHE A 20 4.03 4.91 -5.36
C PHE A 20 3.85 5.04 -6.88
N VAL A 21 3.62 3.92 -7.56
CA VAL A 21 3.30 3.80 -8.99
C VAL A 21 1.87 3.30 -9.14
N SER A 22 1.19 3.66 -10.23
CA SER A 22 -0.14 3.14 -10.59
C SER A 22 -1.20 3.30 -9.51
N LYS A 23 -1.14 4.39 -8.72
CA LYS A 23 -2.01 4.65 -7.55
C LYS A 23 -3.52 4.52 -7.84
N GLU A 24 -3.93 4.83 -9.07
CA GLU A 24 -5.32 4.77 -9.53
C GLU A 24 -5.78 3.33 -9.82
N SER A 25 -4.86 2.44 -10.19
CA SER A 25 -5.12 1.04 -10.50
C SER A 25 -4.98 0.11 -9.29
N VAL A 26 -4.52 0.64 -8.15
CA VAL A 26 -4.40 -0.12 -6.90
C VAL A 26 -5.78 -0.55 -6.40
N GLN A 27 -5.92 -1.83 -6.05
CA GLN A 27 -7.13 -2.35 -5.40
C GLN A 27 -7.22 -1.83 -3.95
N LYS A 28 -7.96 -0.74 -3.75
CA LYS A 28 -8.13 -0.09 -2.44
C LYS A 28 -9.11 -0.84 -1.53
N GLU A 29 -10.03 -1.63 -2.07
CA GLU A 29 -11.00 -2.39 -1.28
C GLU A 29 -10.83 -3.89 -1.54
N VAL A 30 -10.56 -4.63 -0.47
CA VAL A 30 -10.39 -6.08 -0.50
C VAL A 30 -11.50 -6.72 0.31
N LYS A 31 -12.26 -7.61 -0.33
CA LYS A 31 -13.24 -8.47 0.35
C LYS A 31 -12.53 -9.78 0.69
N ALA A 32 -12.48 -10.12 1.96
CA ALA A 32 -11.85 -11.32 2.46
C ALA A 32 -12.87 -12.19 3.19
N THR A 33 -12.67 -13.50 3.12
CA THR A 33 -13.49 -14.46 3.83
C THR A 33 -12.77 -14.89 5.10
N LEU A 34 -13.50 -15.12 6.20
CA LEU A 34 -12.93 -15.64 7.44
C LEU A 34 -12.10 -16.91 7.19
N SER A 35 -10.96 -17.00 7.89
CA SER A 35 -10.01 -18.11 7.78
C SER A 35 -9.37 -18.29 6.39
N GLN A 36 -9.50 -17.30 5.50
CA GLN A 36 -8.81 -17.27 4.21
C GLN A 36 -7.69 -16.22 4.22
N LYS A 37 -6.80 -16.33 3.23
CA LYS A 37 -5.73 -15.36 3.01
C LYS A 37 -6.28 -14.06 2.41
N ALA A 38 -5.79 -12.91 2.88
CA ALA A 38 -5.99 -11.62 2.24
C ALA A 38 -4.65 -10.92 2.00
N THR A 39 -4.57 -10.16 0.92
CA THR A 39 -3.37 -9.42 0.54
C THR A 39 -3.73 -8.00 0.12
N LEU A 40 -3.11 -7.00 0.76
CA LEU A 40 -3.09 -5.62 0.27
C LEU A 40 -1.80 -5.41 -0.51
N SER A 41 -1.88 -4.80 -1.69
CA SER A 41 -0.71 -4.65 -2.58
C SER A 41 -0.58 -3.22 -3.09
N CYS A 42 0.66 -2.73 -3.16
CA CYS A 42 1.02 -1.50 -3.85
C CYS A 42 2.39 -1.64 -4.51
N GLU A 43 2.67 -0.76 -5.46
CA GLU A 43 3.96 -0.69 -6.14
C GLU A 43 4.66 0.61 -5.82
N VAL A 44 5.97 0.54 -5.56
CA VAL A 44 6.82 1.71 -5.31
C VAL A 44 7.66 2.06 -6.54
N ALA A 45 8.00 3.33 -6.72
CA ALA A 45 8.76 3.79 -7.88
C ALA A 45 10.21 3.26 -7.88
N ASP A 46 10.80 3.15 -6.68
CA ASP A 46 12.16 2.67 -6.44
C ASP A 46 12.13 1.39 -5.60
N ALA A 47 12.84 0.34 -6.03
CA ALA A 47 12.84 -0.95 -5.35
C ALA A 47 13.50 -0.89 -3.96
N LYS A 48 14.28 0.16 -3.66
CA LYS A 48 14.87 0.41 -2.35
C LYS A 48 13.91 1.11 -1.39
N THR A 49 12.77 1.62 -1.87
CA THR A 49 11.79 2.30 -1.01
C THR A 49 11.14 1.28 -0.06
N GLU A 50 11.37 1.47 1.22
CA GLU A 50 10.68 0.72 2.27
C GLU A 50 9.28 1.31 2.51
N VAL A 51 8.36 0.47 2.99
CA VAL A 51 7.02 0.91 3.36
C VAL A 51 6.69 0.54 4.79
N LYS A 52 5.85 1.34 5.41
CA LYS A 52 5.26 1.05 6.72
C LYS A 52 3.77 0.86 6.56
N TRP A 53 3.26 -0.22 7.13
CA TRP A 53 1.84 -0.49 7.18
C TRP A 53 1.27 -0.03 8.52
N TYR A 54 0.08 0.54 8.47
CA TYR A 54 -0.65 0.99 9.64
C TYR A 54 -2.07 0.43 9.60
N LYS A 55 -2.63 0.22 10.78
CA LYS A 55 -4.04 -0.09 10.99
C LYS A 55 -4.56 0.77 12.12
N ASP A 56 -5.69 1.45 11.89
CA ASP A 56 -6.29 2.37 12.88
C ASP A 56 -5.28 3.41 13.42
N GLY A 57 -4.41 3.90 12.54
CA GLY A 57 -3.36 4.87 12.86
C GLY A 57 -2.14 4.33 13.61
N LYS A 58 -2.10 3.05 13.97
CA LYS A 58 -0.96 2.40 14.64
C LYS A 58 -0.11 1.62 13.64
N VAL A 59 1.21 1.66 13.80
CA VAL A 59 2.13 0.84 13.00
C VAL A 59 1.80 -0.62 13.22
N LEU A 60 1.62 -1.36 12.12
CA LEU A 60 1.42 -2.80 12.16
C LEU A 60 2.75 -3.50 12.42
N THR A 61 2.77 -4.31 13.48
CA THR A 61 3.86 -5.24 13.76
C THR A 61 3.53 -6.59 13.16
N SER A 62 4.54 -7.27 12.60
CA SER A 62 4.38 -8.65 12.16
C SER A 62 3.97 -9.56 13.32
N SER A 63 3.17 -10.57 13.01
CA SER A 63 2.69 -11.58 13.95
C SER A 63 2.66 -12.94 13.25
N LYS A 64 2.13 -13.98 13.92
CA LYS A 64 2.03 -15.31 13.33
C LYS A 64 1.15 -15.36 12.06
N THR A 65 0.18 -14.46 11.94
CA THR A 65 -0.81 -14.46 10.85
C THR A 65 -0.74 -13.21 9.96
N VAL A 66 0.08 -12.22 10.31
CA VAL A 66 0.22 -10.95 9.58
C VAL A 66 1.68 -10.67 9.33
N HIS A 67 2.06 -10.49 8.07
CA HIS A 67 3.43 -10.19 7.67
C HIS A 67 3.50 -9.31 6.43
N VAL A 68 4.68 -8.77 6.17
CA VAL A 68 4.95 -7.90 5.02
C VAL A 68 5.87 -8.64 4.07
N GLU A 69 5.51 -8.66 2.79
CA GLU A 69 6.32 -9.23 1.72
C GLU A 69 6.79 -8.12 0.77
N SER A 70 8.06 -8.19 0.35
CA SER A 70 8.65 -7.24 -0.58
C SER A 70 9.35 -7.98 -1.73
N LYS A 71 8.92 -7.71 -2.96
CA LYS A 71 9.51 -8.31 -4.17
C LYS A 71 9.73 -7.25 -5.24
N GLY A 72 10.98 -6.85 -5.42
CA GLY A 72 11.34 -5.76 -6.34
C GLY A 72 10.62 -4.46 -5.95
N LYS A 73 9.70 -3.98 -6.80
CA LYS A 73 8.87 -2.80 -6.55
C LYS A 73 7.53 -3.12 -5.87
N SER A 74 7.16 -4.39 -5.77
CA SER A 74 5.91 -4.79 -5.11
C SER A 74 6.08 -4.80 -3.59
N ARG A 75 5.07 -4.28 -2.90
CA ARG A 75 4.95 -4.22 -1.44
C ARG A 75 3.59 -4.75 -1.02
N GLN A 76 3.60 -5.77 -0.18
CA GLN A 76 2.38 -6.47 0.20
C GLN A 76 2.26 -6.59 1.71
N LEU A 77 1.07 -6.33 2.24
CA LEU A 77 0.66 -6.80 3.56
C LEU A 77 -0.17 -8.06 3.37
N VAL A 78 0.26 -9.13 4.01
CA VAL A 78 -0.38 -10.44 3.94
C VAL A 78 -0.99 -10.77 5.28
N ILE A 79 -2.24 -11.25 5.25
CA ILE A 79 -2.95 -11.82 6.40
C ILE A 79 -3.29 -13.26 6.02
N ASP A 80 -2.61 -14.25 6.60
CA ASP A 80 -2.74 -15.66 6.19
C ASP A 80 -4.09 -16.28 6.56
N SER A 81 -4.65 -15.86 7.70
CA SER A 81 -5.94 -16.33 8.19
C SER A 81 -6.71 -15.15 8.76
N VAL A 82 -7.64 -14.64 7.96
CA VAL A 82 -8.42 -13.44 8.28
C VAL A 82 -9.41 -13.71 9.41
N GLU A 83 -9.39 -12.84 10.41
CA GLU A 83 -10.35 -12.79 11.51
C GLU A 83 -11.28 -11.57 11.39
N ARG A 84 -12.39 -11.55 12.14
CA ARG A 84 -13.31 -10.38 12.16
C ARG A 84 -12.60 -9.09 12.56
N LYS A 85 -11.61 -9.17 13.44
CA LYS A 85 -10.82 -8.03 13.90
C LYS A 85 -9.98 -7.42 12.78
N ASP A 86 -9.71 -8.15 11.69
CA ASP A 86 -8.90 -7.70 10.57
C ASP A 86 -9.68 -6.85 9.56
N ALA A 87 -10.99 -6.72 9.72
CA ALA A 87 -11.75 -5.71 8.99
C ALA A 87 -11.30 -4.30 9.42
N GLY A 88 -11.30 -3.36 8.48
CA GLY A 88 -11.01 -1.96 8.78
C GLY A 88 -10.13 -1.28 7.74
N GLU A 89 -9.62 -0.11 8.12
CA GLU A 89 -8.78 0.73 7.27
C GLU A 89 -7.31 0.47 7.55
N TYR A 90 -6.56 0.33 6.47
CA TYR A 90 -5.14 0.09 6.44
C TYR A 90 -4.48 1.19 5.64
N MET A 91 -3.26 1.57 6.03
CA MET A 91 -2.50 2.60 5.33
C MET A 91 -1.10 2.11 5.04
N CYS A 92 -0.70 2.18 3.79
CA CYS A 92 0.69 1.98 3.36
C CYS A 92 1.36 3.34 3.22
N GLU A 93 2.43 3.57 3.97
CA GLU A 93 3.23 4.79 3.92
C GLU A 93 4.56 4.51 3.23
N ALA A 94 4.90 5.28 2.21
CA ALA A 94 6.17 5.24 1.50
C ALA A 94 6.73 6.66 1.42
N GLY A 95 7.79 6.95 2.20
CA GLY A 95 8.30 8.31 2.33
C GLY A 95 7.24 9.25 2.91
N THR A 96 6.86 10.28 2.14
CA THR A 96 5.81 11.25 2.54
C THR A 96 4.43 10.92 1.97
N GLU A 97 4.30 9.86 1.17
CA GLU A 97 3.04 9.48 0.54
C GLU A 97 2.35 8.33 1.27
N LYS A 98 1.02 8.30 1.14
CA LYS A 98 0.16 7.33 1.82
C LYS A 98 -0.87 6.76 0.83
N LEU A 99 -1.10 5.46 0.91
CA LEU A 99 -2.21 4.78 0.23
C LEU A 99 -3.11 4.13 1.26
N ALA A 100 -4.40 4.47 1.21
CA ALA A 100 -5.42 3.88 2.06
C ALA A 100 -6.06 2.67 1.39
N PHE A 101 -6.28 1.63 2.19
CA PHE A 101 -6.91 0.38 1.83
C PHE A 101 -8.01 0.05 2.84
N LYS A 102 -8.99 -0.75 2.43
CA LYS A 102 -10.06 -1.22 3.29
C LYS A 102 -10.25 -2.72 3.12
N ILE A 103 -10.22 -3.45 4.24
CA ILE A 103 -10.57 -4.87 4.27
C ILE A 103 -12.00 -5.00 4.78
N HIS A 104 -12.83 -5.68 3.99
CA HIS A 104 -14.17 -6.11 4.37
C HIS A 104 -14.13 -7.61 4.63
N VAL A 105 -14.54 -8.04 5.82
CA VAL A 105 -14.54 -9.46 6.20
C VAL A 105 -15.95 -10.03 6.09
N ALA A 106 -16.09 -11.10 5.32
CA ALA A 106 -17.32 -11.85 5.14
C ALA A 106 -17.22 -13.26 5.76
N VAL A 107 -18.34 -13.79 6.23
CA VAL A 107 -18.45 -15.20 6.60
C VAL A 107 -18.64 -16.02 5.33
N GLY A 108 -17.78 -17.00 5.09
CA GLY A 108 -17.94 -17.93 3.96
C GLY A 108 -19.24 -18.71 4.17
N ARG A 109 -20.16 -18.64 3.21
CA ARG A 109 -21.32 -19.53 3.22
C ARG A 109 -20.83 -20.89 2.72
N ASN A 110 -20.69 -21.85 3.63
CA ASN A 110 -20.71 -23.25 3.25
C ASN A 110 -22.13 -23.54 2.75
N THR A 111 -22.33 -23.52 1.44
CA THR A 111 -23.47 -24.20 0.81
C THR A 111 -23.21 -25.69 0.77
#